data_AF-A0A2E0TRG4-F1
#
_entry.id   AF-A0A2E0TRG4-F1
#
_cell.length_a   1.000
_cell.length_b   1.000
_cell.length_c   1.000
_cell.angle_alpha   90.00
_cell.angle_beta   90.00
_cell.angle_gamma   90.00
#
_symmetry.space_group_name_H-M   'P 1'
#
loop_
_entity.id
_entity.type
_entity.pdbx_description
1 polymer ?
#
loop_
_entity_poly.entity_id
_entity_poly.type
_entity_poly.pdbx_seq_one_letter_code
_entity_poly.pdbx_strand_id
1 'polypeptide(L)'
;MVAAQLHFLPRGQFVRVEKRCVTHPLDAGFRKTLGLPRGQRADFRLELANCVGLHVQDFGSHYEAHLDQVDPACDVAEHLRRDAPGTYVLGAVGLGALIGLAIGQSKEAALAGSVLGGLLGLGTAARDDA
;
A
#
# COMPACT_ATOMS: atom_id res chain seq x y z
N MET A 1 0.08 -23.14 9.94
CA MET A 1 1.05 -22.56 10.93
C MET A 1 1.89 -21.39 10.38
N VAL A 2 1.53 -20.74 9.27
CA VAL A 2 2.33 -19.63 8.69
C VAL A 2 1.88 -18.24 9.15
N ALA A 3 0.59 -18.03 9.41
CA ALA A 3 0.11 -16.76 9.99
C ALA A 3 0.87 -16.40 11.29
N ALA A 4 1.12 -17.39 12.15
CA ALA A 4 1.86 -17.19 13.40
C ALA A 4 3.34 -16.79 13.21
N GLN A 5 4.00 -17.21 12.12
CA GLN A 5 5.39 -16.81 11.83
C GLN A 5 5.45 -15.41 11.19
N LEU A 6 4.41 -15.01 10.46
CA LEU A 6 4.36 -13.71 9.79
C LEU A 6 4.12 -12.54 10.76
N HIS A 7 3.50 -12.79 11.93
CA HIS A 7 3.29 -11.76 12.97
C HIS A 7 4.57 -11.14 13.53
N PHE A 8 5.71 -11.84 13.41
CA PHE A 8 6.99 -11.38 13.96
C PHE A 8 7.91 -10.76 12.91
N LEU A 9 7.46 -10.63 11.66
CA LEU A 9 8.27 -10.01 10.63
C LEU A 9 8.33 -8.48 10.82
N PRO A 10 9.46 -7.84 10.49
CA PRO A 10 9.51 -6.39 10.35
C PRO A 10 8.43 -5.93 9.36
N ARG A 11 7.72 -4.86 9.71
CA ARG A 11 6.72 -4.24 8.84
C ARG A 11 7.35 -3.78 7.53
N GLY A 12 6.63 -3.92 6.43
CA GLY A 12 7.10 -3.60 5.07
C GLY A 12 8.12 -4.60 4.48
N GLN A 13 8.61 -5.57 5.25
CA GLN A 13 9.52 -6.58 4.70
C GLN A 13 8.72 -7.71 4.03
N PHE A 14 9.05 -7.98 2.77
CA PHE A 14 8.49 -9.09 2.01
C PHE A 14 9.19 -10.40 2.37
N VAL A 15 8.38 -11.43 2.61
CA VAL A 15 8.84 -12.79 2.76
C VAL A 15 8.20 -13.65 1.68
N ARG A 16 9.06 -14.38 0.98
CA ARG A 16 8.66 -15.39 0.01
C ARG A 16 8.28 -16.68 0.74
N VAL A 17 7.12 -17.22 0.39
CA VAL A 17 6.55 -18.42 0.99
C VAL A 17 6.18 -19.41 -0.10
N GLU A 18 6.72 -20.63 -0.02
CA GLU A 18 6.40 -21.72 -0.93
C GLU A 18 4.98 -22.24 -0.67
N LYS A 19 4.14 -22.30 -1.71
CA LYS A 19 2.72 -22.64 -1.59
C LYS A 19 2.47 -23.99 -0.91
N ARG A 20 3.31 -24.98 -1.19
CA ARG A 20 3.19 -26.35 -0.64
C ARG A 20 3.34 -26.43 0.88
N CYS A 21 3.94 -25.41 1.50
CA CYS A 21 4.22 -25.40 2.93
C CYS A 21 3.08 -24.76 3.74
N VAL A 22 2.06 -24.19 3.07
CA VAL A 22 1.08 -23.32 3.70
C VAL A 22 -0.34 -23.59 3.19
N THR A 23 -1.30 -23.33 4.06
CA THR A 23 -2.72 -23.32 3.69
C THR A 23 -3.00 -22.16 2.73
N HIS A 24 -3.92 -22.35 1.80
CA HIS A 24 -4.34 -21.29 0.90
C HIS A 24 -4.92 -20.09 1.70
N PRO A 25 -4.66 -18.82 1.33
CA PRO A 25 -5.06 -17.66 2.13
C PRO A 25 -6.56 -17.60 2.47
N LEU A 26 -7.44 -17.93 1.51
CA LEU A 26 -8.89 -17.92 1.76
C LEU A 26 -9.31 -18.93 2.83
N ASP A 27 -8.69 -20.11 2.85
CA ASP A 27 -8.96 -21.15 3.85
C ASP A 27 -8.36 -20.78 5.22
N ALA A 28 -7.42 -19.83 5.25
CA ALA A 28 -6.83 -19.25 6.45
C ALA A 28 -7.56 -17.99 6.95
N GLY A 29 -8.72 -17.64 6.37
CA GLY A 29 -9.54 -16.51 6.79
C GLY A 29 -9.19 -15.16 6.14
N PHE A 30 -8.31 -15.15 5.13
CA PHE A 30 -8.01 -13.93 4.38
C PHE A 30 -9.17 -13.56 3.45
N ARG A 31 -9.34 -12.26 3.21
CA ARG A 31 -10.22 -11.73 2.17
C ARG A 31 -9.45 -11.45 0.89
N LYS A 32 -10.03 -11.71 -0.28
CA LYS A 32 -9.44 -11.32 -1.56
C LYS A 32 -9.58 -9.80 -1.75
N THR A 33 -8.52 -9.14 -2.20
CA THR A 33 -8.48 -7.69 -2.43
C THR A 33 -7.84 -7.36 -3.77
N LEU A 34 -7.78 -6.07 -4.11
CA LEU A 34 -7.04 -5.54 -5.26
C LEU A 34 -5.87 -4.70 -4.74
N GLY A 35 -4.65 -5.17 -4.98
CA GLY A 35 -3.43 -4.40 -4.71
C GLY A 35 -2.90 -3.72 -5.98
N LEU A 36 -1.84 -2.93 -5.82
CA LEU A 36 -1.11 -2.40 -6.97
C LEU A 36 -0.53 -3.55 -7.82
N PRO A 37 -0.74 -3.56 -9.14
CA PRO A 37 -0.21 -4.62 -9.99
C PRO A 37 1.34 -4.63 -10.00
N ARG A 38 1.91 -5.77 -9.62
CA ARG A 38 3.35 -6.08 -9.61
C ARG A 38 3.67 -7.41 -10.32
N GLY A 39 2.68 -8.00 -11.00
CA GLY A 39 2.78 -9.32 -11.63
C GLY A 39 2.13 -10.45 -10.83
N GLN A 40 1.52 -10.15 -9.69
CA GLN A 40 0.69 -11.08 -8.93
C GLN A 40 -0.63 -11.37 -9.66
N ARG A 41 -1.16 -12.57 -9.44
CA ARG A 41 -2.45 -13.07 -9.95
C ARG A 41 -3.61 -12.73 -9.03
N ALA A 42 -3.33 -12.55 -7.73
CA ALA A 42 -4.30 -12.20 -6.72
C ALA A 42 -3.61 -11.56 -5.51
N ASP A 43 -4.38 -10.75 -4.79
CA ASP A 43 -4.02 -10.19 -3.49
C ASP A 43 -5.02 -10.68 -2.44
N PHE A 44 -4.50 -10.99 -1.26
CA PHE A 44 -5.26 -11.43 -0.10
C PHE A 44 -4.84 -10.65 1.13
N ARG A 45 -5.78 -10.27 1.99
CA ARG A 45 -5.50 -9.50 3.20
C ARG A 45 -6.18 -10.12 4.42
N LEU A 46 -5.49 -10.07 5.54
CA LEU A 46 -6.03 -10.38 6.86
C LEU A 46 -5.76 -9.18 7.77
N GLU A 47 -6.82 -8.61 8.31
CA GLU A 47 -6.69 -7.53 9.30
C GLU A 47 -6.28 -8.15 10.65
N LEU A 48 -5.24 -7.59 11.26
CA LEU A 48 -4.75 -7.94 12.59
C LEU A 48 -5.12 -6.82 13.58
N ALA A 49 -4.89 -7.06 14.87
CA ALA A 49 -5.13 -6.06 15.89
C ALA A 49 -4.32 -4.76 15.65
N ASN A 50 -4.84 -3.63 16.13
CA ASN A 50 -4.22 -2.31 16.02
C ASN A 50 -3.99 -1.82 14.58
N CYS A 51 -4.93 -2.12 13.68
CA CYS A 51 -4.88 -1.69 12.28
C CYS A 51 -3.61 -2.13 11.54
N VAL A 52 -3.03 -3.27 11.90
CA VAL A 52 -1.94 -3.89 11.13
C VAL A 52 -2.57 -4.83 10.10
N GLY A 53 -2.14 -4.76 8.85
CA GLY A 53 -2.61 -5.66 7.79
C GLY A 53 -1.57 -6.72 7.47
N LEU A 54 -1.96 -7.99 7.34
CA LEU A 54 -1.13 -9.00 6.70
C LEU A 54 -1.56 -9.12 5.24
N HIS A 55 -0.71 -8.66 4.32
CA HIS A 55 -0.96 -8.69 2.88
C HIS A 55 -0.16 -9.83 2.24
N VAL A 56 -0.86 -10.67 1.48
CA VAL A 56 -0.31 -11.80 0.72
C VAL A 56 -0.60 -11.62 -0.76
N GLN A 57 0.43 -11.73 -1.59
CA GLN A 57 0.36 -11.65 -3.05
C GLN A 57 0.65 -13.03 -3.65
N ASP A 58 -0.17 -13.47 -4.59
CA ASP A 58 -0.01 -14.77 -5.27
C ASP A 58 0.66 -14.60 -6.64
N PHE A 59 1.89 -15.10 -6.80
CA PHE A 59 2.64 -15.07 -8.06
C PHE A 59 2.53 -16.38 -8.87
N GLY A 60 1.56 -17.23 -8.56
CA GLY A 60 1.36 -18.53 -9.16
C GLY A 60 2.20 -19.61 -8.49
N SER A 61 3.53 -19.47 -8.52
CA SER A 61 4.48 -20.47 -7.96
C SER A 61 4.69 -20.34 -6.46
N HIS A 62 4.59 -19.13 -5.93
CA HIS A 62 4.85 -18.79 -4.54
C HIS A 62 3.91 -17.68 -4.09
N TYR A 63 3.88 -17.46 -2.79
CA TYR A 63 3.33 -16.25 -2.19
C TYR A 63 4.46 -15.30 -1.80
N GLU A 64 4.19 -14.00 -1.88
CA GLU A 64 4.94 -12.99 -1.13
C GLU A 64 4.02 -12.40 -0.07
N ALA A 65 4.48 -12.30 1.17
CA ALA A 65 3.71 -11.77 2.28
C ALA A 65 4.49 -10.68 3.02
N HIS A 66 3.79 -9.66 3.50
CA HIS A 66 4.36 -8.64 4.37
C HIS A 66 3.30 -8.10 5.34
N LEU A 67 3.76 -7.51 6.44
CA LEU A 67 2.91 -6.75 7.34
C LEU A 67 2.89 -5.29 6.90
N ASP A 68 1.71 -4.77 6.61
CA ASP A 68 1.45 -3.35 6.45
C ASP A 68 1.61 -2.64 7.80
N GLN A 69 2.10 -1.41 7.78
CA GLN A 69 2.07 -0.53 8.94
C GLN A 69 0.65 -0.12 9.29
N VAL A 70 -0.21 0.08 8.28
CA VAL A 70 -1.62 0.43 8.44
C VAL A 70 -2.47 -0.37 7.45
N ASP A 71 -3.47 -1.12 7.92
CA ASP A 71 -4.45 -1.77 7.03
C ASP A 71 -5.27 -0.67 6.33
N PRO A 72 -5.41 -0.70 4.99
CA PRO A 72 -6.19 0.28 4.24
C PRO A 72 -7.68 0.28 4.58
N ALA A 73 -8.21 -0.77 5.24
CA ALA A 73 -9.56 -0.75 5.77
C ALA A 73 -9.71 0.18 6.99
N CYS A 74 -8.62 0.44 7.72
CA CYS A 74 -8.60 1.42 8.80
C CYS A 74 -8.37 2.85 8.27
N ASP A 75 -7.29 3.06 7.51
CA ASP A 75 -6.94 4.36 6.94
C ASP A 75 -6.18 4.19 5.63
N VAL A 76 -6.88 4.40 4.51
CA VAL A 76 -6.31 4.25 3.16
C VAL A 76 -5.25 5.32 2.85
N ALA A 77 -5.40 6.54 3.37
CA ALA A 77 -4.48 7.63 3.07
C ALA A 77 -3.16 7.41 3.80
N GLU A 78 -3.23 6.99 5.06
CA GLU A 78 -2.07 6.65 5.87
C GLU A 78 -1.40 5.36 5.39
N HIS A 79 -2.16 4.34 4.98
CA HIS A 79 -1.61 3.15 4.33
C HIS A 79 -0.79 3.53 3.09
N LEU A 80 -1.33 4.38 2.20
CA LEU A 80 -0.56 4.85 1.05
C LEU A 80 0.67 5.63 1.48
N ARG A 81 0.58 6.50 2.50
CA ARG A 81 1.71 7.31 2.95
C ARG A 81 2.85 6.47 3.52
N ARG A 82 2.54 5.45 4.33
CA ARG A 82 3.54 4.63 5.05
C ARG A 82 3.97 3.37 4.31
N ASP A 83 3.04 2.67 3.67
CA ASP A 83 3.29 1.38 3.02
C ASP A 83 3.54 1.51 1.50
N ALA A 84 3.10 2.61 0.88
CA ALA A 84 3.30 2.86 -0.56
C ALA A 84 3.63 4.33 -0.89
N PRO A 85 4.69 4.92 -0.29
CA PRO A 85 4.94 6.37 -0.32
C PRO A 85 5.03 6.95 -1.74
N GLY A 86 5.57 6.20 -2.71
CA GLY A 86 5.60 6.63 -4.11
C GLY A 86 4.21 6.81 -4.70
N THR A 87 3.27 5.92 -4.38
CA THR A 87 1.85 6.01 -4.81
C THR A 87 1.15 7.18 -4.13
N TYR A 88 1.44 7.41 -2.84
CA TYR A 88 0.91 8.57 -2.12
C TYR A 88 1.35 9.90 -2.75
N VAL A 89 2.65 10.05 -3.04
CA VAL A 89 3.20 11.24 -3.70
C VAL A 89 2.58 11.43 -5.09
N LEU A 90 2.48 10.36 -5.89
CA LEU A 90 1.85 10.42 -7.21
C LEU A 90 0.39 10.85 -7.12
N GLY A 91 -0.36 10.33 -6.13
CA GLY A 91 -1.72 10.76 -5.84
C GLY A 91 -1.80 12.24 -5.47
N ALA A 92 -0.88 12.72 -4.64
CA ALA A 92 -0.81 14.14 -4.26
C ALA A 92 -0.49 15.05 -5.45
N VAL A 93 0.40 14.65 -6.37
CA VAL A 93 0.66 15.35 -7.63
C VAL A 93 -0.61 15.45 -8.48
N GLY A 94 -1.32 14.33 -8.67
CA GLY A 94 -2.56 14.28 -9.45
C GLY A 94 -3.65 15.16 -8.83
N LEU A 95 -3.88 15.05 -7.52
CA LEU A 95 -4.86 15.87 -6.81
C LEU A 95 -4.51 17.35 -6.87
N GLY A 96 -3.23 17.71 -6.69
CA GLY A 96 -2.75 19.08 -6.83
C GLY A 96 -3.02 19.64 -8.23
N ALA A 97 -2.79 18.83 -9.28
CA ALA A 97 -3.09 19.23 -10.66
C ALA A 97 -4.58 19.53 -10.87
N LEU A 98 -5.46 18.68 -10.34
CA LEU A 98 -6.91 18.86 -10.43
C LEU A 98 -7.38 20.12 -9.71
N ILE A 99 -6.86 20.38 -8.50
CA ILE A 99 -7.17 21.60 -7.73
C ILE A 99 -6.67 22.85 -8.47
N GLY A 100 -5.44 22.80 -8.97
CA GLY A 100 -4.86 23.90 -9.75
C GLY A 100 -5.67 24.21 -11.00
N LEU A 101 -6.11 23.18 -11.73
CA LEU A 101 -6.99 23.34 -12.89
C LEU A 101 -8.37 23.91 -12.49
N ALA A 102 -8.95 23.44 -11.39
CA ALA A 102 -10.26 23.90 -10.94
C ALA A 102 -10.26 25.40 -10.59
N ILE A 103 -9.19 25.88 -9.94
CA ILE A 103 -9.04 27.27 -9.50
C ILE A 103 -8.59 28.19 -10.65
N GLY A 104 -7.55 27.79 -11.40
CA GLY A 104 -6.92 28.66 -12.40
C GLY A 104 -7.40 28.46 -13.84
N GLN A 105 -8.13 27.37 -14.11
CA GLN A 105 -8.71 27.04 -15.42
C GLN A 105 -7.67 27.00 -16.57
N SER A 106 -6.40 26.73 -16.27
CA SER A 106 -5.31 26.71 -17.25
C SER A 106 -4.34 25.53 -17.03
N LYS A 107 -3.53 25.23 -18.06
CA LYS A 107 -2.51 24.18 -17.98
C LYS A 107 -1.39 24.58 -17.03
N GLU A 108 -1.06 25.87 -16.98
CA GLU A 108 -0.05 26.44 -16.08
C GLU A 108 -0.51 26.31 -14.62
N ALA A 109 -1.79 26.55 -14.35
CA ALA A 109 -2.37 26.37 -13.02
C ALA A 109 -2.39 24.89 -12.61
N ALA A 110 -2.72 23.98 -13.52
CA ALA A 110 -2.62 22.55 -13.28
C ALA A 110 -1.16 22.11 -12.98
N LEU A 111 -0.20 22.62 -13.75
CA LEU A 111 1.22 22.33 -13.52
C LEU A 111 1.68 22.86 -12.15
N ALA A 112 1.36 24.11 -11.83
CA ALA A 112 1.68 24.71 -10.54
C ALA A 112 1.06 23.91 -9.38
N GLY A 113 -0.22 23.53 -9.50
CA GLY A 113 -0.90 22.68 -8.54
C GLY A 113 -0.24 21.31 -8.38
N SER A 114 0.19 20.69 -9.49
CA SER A 114 0.88 19.38 -9.46
C SER A 114 2.22 19.44 -8.73
N VAL A 115 2.98 20.53 -8.91
CA VAL A 115 4.26 20.77 -8.23
C VAL A 115 4.03 20.97 -6.74
N LEU A 116 3.05 21.80 -6.35
CA LEU A 116 2.69 22.01 -4.95
C LEU A 116 2.23 20.71 -4.28
N GLY A 117 1.39 19.93 -4.96
CA GLY A 117 0.93 18.63 -4.49
C GLY A 117 2.08 17.65 -4.28
N GLY A 118 3.02 17.56 -5.23
CA GLY A 118 4.21 16.72 -5.10
C GLY A 118 5.12 17.11 -3.94
N LEU A 119 5.38 18.41 -3.77
CA LEU A 119 6.20 18.91 -2.65
C LEU A 119 5.56 18.61 -1.29
N LEU A 120 4.25 18.82 -1.16
CA LEU A 120 3.51 18.49 0.06
C LEU A 120 3.54 16.98 0.32
N GLY A 121 3.28 16.16 -0.70
CA GLY A 121 3.30 14.70 -0.58
C GLY A 121 4.66 14.16 -0.15
N LEU A 122 5.76 14.67 -0.73
CA LEU A 122 7.12 14.31 -0.34
C LEU A 122 7.41 14.72 1.11
N GLY A 123 6.99 15.94 1.48
CA GLY A 123 7.21 16.48 2.82
C GLY A 123 6.48 15.72 3.94
N THR A 124 5.34 15.09 3.64
CA THR A 124 4.60 14.27 4.62
C THR A 124 4.96 12.79 4.56
N ALA A 125 5.46 12.27 3.44
CA ALA A 125 5.96 10.91 3.34
C ALA A 125 7.31 10.72 4.05
N ALA A 126 8.22 11.69 3.97
CA ALA A 126 9.59 11.56 4.49
C ALA A 126 9.76 11.79 6.01
N ARG A 127 8.67 12.03 6.75
CA ARG A 127 8.74 12.51 8.15
C ARG A 127 8.83 11.42 9.23
N ASP A 128 8.74 10.14 8.88
CA ASP A 128 8.60 9.06 9.88
C ASP A 128 9.84 8.15 10.01
N ASP A 129 10.96 8.51 9.36
CA ASP A 129 12.26 7.81 9.49
C ASP A 129 13.22 8.47 10.51
N ALA A 130 12.74 9.42 11.33
CA ALA A 130 13.53 10.20 12.29
C ALA A 130 13.18 9.90 13.76
#